data_AF-A0AAE1T7M8-F1
#
_entry.id   AF-A0AAE1T7M8-F1
#
_cell.length_a   1.000
_cell.length_b   1.000
_cell.length_c   1.000
_cell.angle_alpha   90.00
_cell.angle_beta   90.00
_cell.angle_gamma   90.00
#
_symmetry.space_group_name_H-M   'P 1'
#
loop_
_entity.id
_entity.type
_entity.pdbx_description
1 polymer ?
#
loop_
_entity_poly.entity_id
_entity_poly.type
_entity_poly.pdbx_seq_one_letter_code
_entity_poly.pdbx_strand_id
1 'polypeptide(L)'
;MKQLGLNTNILDQAKRVFRQDVQLSVIKKKKATTPIVSRPQKDAIGRRTSPRQKTLGPRTECSACHNSHGKLCGKCLYIRYGENLLEAKEKESWKCPACRGICNCSRCREKKGWPPTGSIHDHAWKLGYKSVAHYLIHTRRAE
;
A
#
# COMPACT_ATOMS: atom_id res chain seq x y z
N MET A 1 -29.08 -35.14 25.32
CA MET A 1 -28.72 -34.44 24.07
C MET A 1 -29.05 -32.96 24.22
N LYS A 2 -28.04 -32.08 24.34
CA LYS A 2 -28.22 -30.62 24.29
C LYS A 2 -27.11 -30.05 23.40
N GLN A 3 -27.51 -29.55 22.23
CA GLN A 3 -26.67 -28.76 21.33
C GLN A 3 -26.42 -27.39 21.98
N LEU A 4 -25.16 -26.98 22.10
CA LEU A 4 -24.77 -25.62 22.42
C LEU A 4 -24.44 -24.90 21.11
N GLY A 5 -25.37 -24.08 20.64
CA GLY A 5 -25.18 -23.20 19.49
C GLY A 5 -24.21 -22.07 19.84
N LEU A 6 -23.17 -21.91 19.03
CA LEU A 6 -22.21 -20.82 19.12
C LEU A 6 -22.88 -19.51 18.68
N ASN A 7 -22.98 -18.56 19.62
CA ASN A 7 -23.54 -17.23 19.45
C ASN A 7 -22.78 -16.41 18.39
N THR A 8 -23.47 -15.97 17.34
CA THR A 8 -22.95 -15.17 16.22
C THR A 8 -22.75 -13.68 16.57
N ASN A 9 -22.29 -13.36 17.78
CA ASN A 9 -22.20 -11.97 18.26
C ASN A 9 -20.79 -11.34 18.11
N ILE A 10 -19.74 -12.12 17.87
CA ILE A 10 -18.36 -11.59 17.81
C ILE A 10 -18.03 -10.95 16.45
N LEU A 11 -18.70 -11.36 15.36
CA LEU A 11 -18.49 -10.78 14.02
C LEU A 11 -19.25 -9.46 13.78
N ASP A 12 -20.25 -9.16 14.60
CA ASP A 12 -21.11 -7.99 14.41
C ASP A 12 -20.64 -6.76 15.22
N GLN A 13 -19.85 -6.98 16.28
CA GLN A 13 -19.21 -5.88 17.03
C GLN A 13 -18.05 -5.22 16.26
N ALA A 14 -17.38 -5.93 15.34
CA ALA A 14 -16.29 -5.37 14.54
C ALA A 14 -16.74 -4.36 13.47
N LYS A 15 -18.05 -4.28 13.17
CA LYS A 15 -18.61 -3.35 12.17
C LYS A 15 -19.07 -2.02 12.76
N ARG A 16 -19.06 -1.86 14.09
CA ARG A 16 -19.61 -0.67 14.78
C ARG A 16 -18.61 0.45 15.07
N VAL A 17 -17.31 0.27 14.84
CA VAL A 17 -16.29 1.28 15.22
C VAL A 17 -15.96 2.27 14.08
N PHE A 18 -16.51 2.12 12.87
CA PHE A 18 -16.14 2.94 11.72
C PHE A 18 -17.27 3.74 11.05
N ARG A 19 -18.41 3.90 11.72
CA ARG A 19 -19.48 4.79 11.24
C ARG A 19 -20.11 5.55 12.39
N GLN A 20 -19.61 6.75 12.63
CA GLN A 20 -20.39 7.83 13.24
C GLN A 20 -19.97 9.15 12.58
N ASP A 21 -20.86 9.59 11.69
CA ASP A 21 -21.36 10.96 11.55
C ASP A 21 -20.38 12.08 11.18
N VAL A 22 -20.17 12.26 9.88
CA VAL A 22 -19.87 13.58 9.30
C VAL A 22 -21.12 14.07 8.57
N GLN A 23 -21.75 15.09 9.13
CA GLN A 23 -22.90 15.77 8.55
C GLN A 23 -22.47 16.51 7.27
N LEU A 24 -22.83 15.97 6.11
CA LEU A 24 -22.55 16.57 4.81
C LEU A 24 -23.43 17.80 4.59
N SER A 25 -22.89 18.98 4.89
CA SER A 25 -23.47 20.24 4.45
C SER A 25 -23.37 20.39 2.92
N VAL A 26 -24.41 20.98 2.35
CA VAL A 26 -24.75 21.00 0.92
C VAL A 26 -23.68 21.73 0.10
N ILE A 27 -22.81 20.97 -0.58
CA ILE A 27 -21.92 21.53 -1.60
C ILE A 27 -22.65 21.53 -2.96
N LYS A 28 -22.88 22.74 -3.49
CA LYS A 28 -23.54 23.01 -4.78
C LYS A 28 -22.88 22.21 -5.91
N LYS A 29 -23.67 21.41 -6.63
CA LYS A 29 -23.26 20.61 -7.79
C LYS A 29 -22.68 21.52 -8.89
N LYS A 30 -21.36 21.49 -9.12
CA LYS A 30 -20.75 22.02 -10.35
C LYS A 30 -20.80 20.93 -11.43
N LYS A 31 -21.19 21.30 -12.65
CA LYS A 31 -21.28 20.38 -13.81
C LYS A 31 -19.96 19.65 -14.01
N ALA A 32 -20.03 18.33 -14.18
CA ALA A 32 -18.89 17.49 -14.46
C ALA A 32 -18.39 17.73 -15.89
N THR A 33 -17.24 18.39 -16.03
CA THR A 33 -16.45 18.28 -17.26
C THR A 33 -15.80 16.90 -17.24
N THR A 34 -16.22 16.01 -18.15
CA THR A 34 -15.56 14.71 -18.32
C THR A 34 -14.08 14.94 -18.61
N PRO A 35 -13.15 14.39 -17.81
CA PRO A 35 -11.75 14.46 -18.14
C PRO A 35 -11.53 13.67 -19.43
N ILE A 36 -10.97 14.33 -20.44
CA ILE A 36 -10.46 13.67 -21.64
C ILE A 36 -9.34 12.74 -21.18
N VAL A 37 -9.62 11.44 -21.08
CA VAL A 37 -8.60 10.44 -20.76
C VAL A 37 -7.74 10.26 -22.01
N SER A 38 -6.45 10.59 -21.92
CA SER A 38 -5.50 10.41 -23.02
C SER A 38 -5.44 8.93 -23.43
N ARG A 39 -5.36 8.67 -24.74
CA ARG A 39 -5.18 7.33 -25.31
C ARG A 39 -3.98 6.63 -24.66
N PRO A 40 -4.07 5.33 -24.27
CA PRO A 40 -2.95 4.61 -23.67
C PRO A 40 -1.74 4.64 -24.60
N GLN A 41 -0.59 5.10 -24.10
CA GLN A 41 0.66 5.01 -24.84
C GLN A 41 1.03 3.52 -25.00
N LYS A 42 1.34 3.11 -26.22
CA LYS A 42 1.87 1.78 -26.55
C LYS A 42 3.34 1.95 -26.89
N ASP A 43 4.21 1.00 -26.52
CA ASP A 43 5.58 0.99 -27.03
C ASP A 43 5.60 0.68 -28.55
N ALA A 44 6.77 0.75 -29.17
CA ALA A 44 6.97 0.44 -30.59
C ALA A 44 6.53 -0.97 -30.99
N ILE A 45 6.28 -1.86 -30.01
CA ILE A 45 5.88 -3.26 -30.19
C ILE A 45 4.39 -3.46 -29.79
N GLY A 46 3.66 -2.38 -29.50
CA GLY A 46 2.23 -2.42 -29.24
C GLY A 46 1.84 -2.85 -27.82
N ARG A 47 2.80 -3.03 -26.90
CA ARG A 47 2.51 -3.31 -25.48
C ARG A 47 2.01 -2.04 -24.81
N ARG A 48 0.95 -2.17 -24.01
CA ARG A 48 0.45 -1.10 -23.14
C ARG A 48 1.57 -0.72 -22.16
N THR A 49 2.25 0.39 -22.42
CA THR A 49 3.14 0.99 -21.44
C THR A 49 2.25 1.85 -20.56
N SER A 50 1.88 1.36 -19.38
CA SER A 50 1.37 2.29 -18.38
C SER A 50 2.50 3.26 -18.09
N PRO A 51 2.35 4.58 -18.30
CA PRO A 51 3.22 5.52 -17.62
C PRO A 51 3.13 5.12 -16.15
N ARG A 52 4.28 4.89 -15.50
CA ARG A 52 4.29 4.66 -14.06
C ARG A 52 3.74 5.95 -13.46
N GLN A 53 2.41 6.00 -13.25
CA GLN A 53 1.69 7.24 -12.97
C GLN A 53 2.32 7.84 -11.72
N LYS A 54 3.19 8.84 -11.90
CA LYS A 54 3.81 9.55 -10.80
C LYS A 54 2.69 10.38 -10.20
N THR A 55 2.02 9.84 -9.19
CA THR A 55 1.03 10.61 -8.42
C THR A 55 1.71 11.87 -7.90
N LEU A 56 1.20 13.06 -8.19
CA LEU A 56 1.77 14.34 -7.72
C LEU A 56 1.66 14.52 -6.19
N GLY A 57 1.13 13.52 -5.47
CA GLY A 57 0.91 13.56 -4.04
C GLY A 57 2.20 13.57 -3.20
N PRO A 58 2.04 13.85 -1.89
CA PRO A 58 3.14 13.90 -0.95
C PRO A 58 3.92 12.58 -0.91
N ARG A 59 5.23 12.70 -0.69
CA ARG A 59 6.17 11.59 -0.57
C ARG A 59 7.00 11.72 0.69
N THR A 60 7.52 10.60 1.15
CA THR A 60 8.57 10.57 2.18
C THR A 60 9.88 11.12 1.63
N GLU A 61 10.79 11.47 2.53
CA GLU A 61 12.19 11.72 2.23
C GLU A 61 13.03 11.01 3.29
N CYS A 62 14.02 10.23 2.86
CA CYS A 62 14.86 9.47 3.78
C CYS A 62 15.97 10.36 4.33
N SER A 63 16.09 10.41 5.66
CA SER A 63 17.13 11.17 6.36
C SER A 63 18.55 10.65 6.19
N ALA A 64 18.72 9.43 5.66
CA ALA A 64 20.03 8.79 5.53
C ALA A 64 20.58 8.77 4.10
N CYS A 65 19.72 8.55 3.09
CA CYS A 65 20.19 8.33 1.72
C CYS A 65 19.82 9.44 0.74
N HIS A 66 18.81 10.26 1.03
CA HIS A 66 18.28 11.36 0.21
C HIS A 66 18.01 11.07 -1.28
N ASN A 67 18.12 9.80 -1.71
CA ASN A 67 17.97 9.36 -3.09
C ASN A 67 16.51 8.96 -3.41
N SER A 68 16.28 8.61 -4.67
CA SER A 68 14.95 8.25 -5.18
C SER A 68 14.33 7.03 -4.48
N HIS A 69 15.11 6.11 -3.90
CA HIS A 69 14.57 4.99 -3.13
C HIS A 69 13.97 5.42 -1.79
N GLY A 70 14.41 6.57 -1.25
CA GLY A 70 13.86 7.19 -0.05
C GLY A 70 12.55 7.93 -0.27
N LYS A 71 12.13 8.13 -1.54
CA LYS A 71 10.96 8.91 -1.93
C LYS A 71 9.77 8.01 -2.27
N LEU A 72 9.07 7.54 -1.24
CA LEU A 72 7.90 6.69 -1.37
C LEU A 72 6.62 7.53 -1.31
N CYS A 73 5.66 7.25 -2.20
CA CYS A 73 4.30 7.78 -2.03
C CYS A 73 3.57 7.02 -0.93
N GLY A 74 2.54 7.65 -0.33
CA GLY A 74 1.80 7.06 0.78
C GLY A 74 1.20 5.69 0.46
N LYS A 75 0.64 5.51 -0.75
CA LYS A 75 0.09 4.21 -1.18
C LYS A 75 1.16 3.12 -1.17
N CYS A 76 2.35 3.38 -1.72
CA CYS A 76 3.44 2.41 -1.74
C CYS A 76 3.95 2.10 -0.34
N LEU A 77 4.11 3.14 0.50
CA LEU A 77 4.57 2.98 1.87
C LEU A 77 3.59 2.11 2.67
N TYR A 78 2.29 2.39 2.58
CA TYR A 78 1.25 1.64 3.26
C TYR A 78 1.13 0.21 2.74
N ILE A 79 0.93 0.01 1.43
CA ILE A 79 0.72 -1.32 0.86
C ILE A 79 1.94 -2.22 1.07
N ARG A 80 3.15 -1.70 0.83
CA ARG A 80 4.36 -2.53 0.86
C ARG A 80 4.88 -2.73 2.26
N TYR A 81 4.77 -1.74 3.14
CA TYR A 81 5.45 -1.75 4.43
C TYR A 81 4.50 -1.58 5.63
N GLY A 82 3.25 -1.17 5.41
CA GLY A 82 2.27 -0.96 6.47
C GLY A 82 2.50 0.33 7.25
N GLU A 83 3.23 1.29 6.68
CA GLU A 83 3.58 2.55 7.34
C GLU A 83 2.70 3.71 6.84
N ASN A 84 2.38 4.65 7.74
CA ASN A 84 1.62 5.86 7.42
C ASN A 84 2.56 6.95 6.85
N LEU A 85 2.10 7.66 5.81
CA LEU A 85 2.89 8.71 5.16
C LEU A 85 3.13 9.92 6.08
N LEU A 86 2.10 10.37 6.79
CA LEU A 86 2.20 11.58 7.62
C LEU A 86 3.13 11.34 8.80
N GLU A 87 2.96 10.21 9.49
CA GLU A 87 3.85 9.80 10.60
C GLU A 87 5.31 9.63 10.13
N ALA A 88 5.52 9.10 8.92
CA ALA A 88 6.86 8.96 8.35
C ALA A 88 7.49 10.31 7.99
N LYS A 89 6.68 11.30 7.59
CA LYS A 89 7.15 12.65 7.26
C LYS A 89 7.41 13.52 8.49
N GLU A 90 6.64 13.32 9.55
CA GLU A 90 6.79 14.05 10.82
C GLU A 90 8.08 13.68 11.54
N LYS A 91 8.55 12.43 11.38
CA LYS A 91 9.80 11.95 11.95
C LYS A 91 10.99 12.41 11.09
N GLU A 92 11.72 13.42 11.54
CA GLU A 92 12.96 13.89 10.90
C GLU A 92 14.01 12.79 10.76
N SER A 93 14.03 11.82 11.69
CA SER A 93 14.94 10.68 11.68
C SER A 93 14.44 9.50 10.83
N TRP A 94 13.34 9.64 10.09
CA TRP A 94 12.77 8.52 9.31
C TRP A 94 13.75 8.00 8.25
N LYS A 95 14.03 6.69 8.33
CA LYS A 95 14.86 5.96 7.36
C LYS A 95 13.98 5.10 6.47
N CYS A 96 14.25 5.13 5.17
CA CYS A 96 13.48 4.32 4.22
C CYS A 96 13.70 2.81 4.43
N PRO A 97 12.78 1.97 3.93
CA PRO A 97 12.88 0.51 4.04
C PRO A 97 14.20 -0.08 3.50
N ALA A 98 14.81 0.57 2.50
CA ALA A 98 16.11 0.13 1.97
C ALA A 98 17.26 0.39 2.97
N CYS A 99 17.32 1.59 3.56
CA CYS A 99 18.31 1.93 4.58
C CYS A 99 18.13 1.11 5.87
N ARG A 100 16.90 0.70 6.18
CA ARG A 100 16.59 -0.23 7.29
C ARG A 100 16.85 -1.69 6.94
N GLY A 101 17.24 -2.01 5.72
CA GLY A 101 17.47 -3.39 5.30
C GLY A 101 16.20 -4.24 5.20
N ILE A 102 15.00 -3.66 5.13
CA ILE A 102 13.72 -4.37 5.04
C ILE A 102 13.00 -4.20 3.69
N CYS A 103 13.67 -3.60 2.69
CA CYS A 103 13.09 -3.37 1.37
C CYS A 103 12.64 -4.68 0.71
N ASN A 104 11.42 -4.70 0.18
CA ASN A 104 10.81 -5.85 -0.50
C ASN A 104 10.77 -5.72 -2.02
N CYS A 105 11.59 -4.85 -2.63
CA CYS A 105 11.68 -4.84 -4.09
C CYS A 105 12.47 -6.07 -4.58
N SER A 106 12.17 -6.54 -5.79
CA SER A 106 12.80 -7.74 -6.37
C SER A 106 14.33 -7.69 -6.30
N ARG A 107 14.94 -6.60 -6.77
CA ARG A 107 16.40 -6.40 -6.73
C ARG A 107 17.00 -6.48 -5.32
N CYS A 108 16.34 -5.93 -4.31
CA CYS A 108 16.85 -5.99 -2.93
C CYS A 108 16.72 -7.40 -2.32
N ARG A 109 15.73 -8.19 -2.76
CA ARG A 109 15.55 -9.57 -2.34
C ARG A 109 16.52 -10.51 -3.06
N GLU A 110 16.68 -10.36 -4.37
CA GLU A 110 17.66 -11.11 -5.15
C GLU A 110 19.08 -10.92 -4.60
N LYS A 111 19.47 -9.68 -4.24
CA LYS A 111 20.76 -9.39 -3.59
C LYS A 111 20.96 -10.11 -2.25
N LYS A 112 19.87 -10.54 -1.59
CA LYS A 112 19.90 -11.30 -0.34
C LYS A 112 19.73 -12.82 -0.56
N GLY A 113 19.67 -13.26 -1.82
CA GLY A 113 19.37 -14.65 -2.18
C GLY A 113 17.91 -15.04 -1.98
N TRP A 114 16.99 -14.07 -1.92
CA TRP A 114 15.56 -14.33 -1.71
C TRP A 114 14.79 -14.21 -3.03
N PRO A 115 13.68 -14.96 -3.20
CA PRO A 115 12.83 -14.85 -4.39
C PRO A 115 12.28 -13.44 -4.57
N PRO A 116 12.12 -12.96 -5.81
CA PRO A 116 11.54 -11.66 -6.07
C PRO A 116 10.07 -11.61 -5.60
N THR A 117 9.67 -10.48 -5.01
CA THR A 117 8.32 -10.29 -4.41
C THR A 117 7.19 -10.39 -5.43
N GLY A 118 7.42 -10.05 -6.71
CA GLY A 118 6.36 -9.99 -7.72
C GLY A 118 5.18 -9.09 -7.33
N SER A 119 3.99 -9.40 -7.84
CA SER A 119 2.73 -8.71 -7.51
C SER A 119 1.91 -9.51 -6.49
N ILE A 120 2.42 -9.62 -5.25
CA ILE A 120 1.76 -10.40 -4.18
C ILE A 120 0.84 -9.58 -3.27
N HIS A 121 0.63 -8.29 -3.56
CA HIS A 121 -0.23 -7.43 -2.74
C HIS A 121 -1.63 -8.01 -2.58
N ASP A 122 -2.29 -8.33 -3.69
CA ASP A 122 -3.69 -8.77 -3.65
C ASP A 122 -3.83 -10.11 -2.93
N HIS A 123 -2.82 -10.98 -3.05
CA HIS A 123 -2.77 -12.24 -2.32
C HIS A 123 -2.60 -12.00 -0.81
N ALA A 124 -1.64 -11.18 -0.41
CA ALA A 124 -1.43 -10.81 1.00
C ALA A 124 -2.68 -10.16 1.61
N TRP A 125 -3.35 -9.27 0.88
CA TRP A 125 -4.56 -8.61 1.34
C TRP A 125 -5.74 -9.59 1.49
N LYS A 126 -5.96 -10.48 0.52
CA LYS A 126 -7.00 -11.52 0.60
C LYS A 126 -6.83 -12.46 1.79
N LEU A 127 -5.59 -12.72 2.19
CA LEU A 127 -5.26 -13.51 3.37
C LEU A 127 -5.34 -12.71 4.68
N GLY A 128 -5.74 -11.43 4.64
CA GLY A 128 -5.92 -10.59 5.83
C GLY A 128 -4.65 -9.91 6.35
N TYR A 129 -3.55 -9.93 5.59
CA TYR A 129 -2.32 -9.24 6.01
C TYR A 129 -2.40 -7.73 5.74
N LYS A 130 -2.00 -6.95 6.76
CA LYS A 130 -1.93 -5.48 6.72
C LYS A 130 -1.03 -4.91 5.60
N SER A 131 0.03 -5.62 5.22
CA SER A 131 0.97 -5.18 4.19
C SER A 131 1.74 -6.36 3.59
N VAL A 132 2.41 -6.12 2.47
CA VAL A 132 3.29 -7.13 1.85
C VAL A 132 4.45 -7.50 2.78
N ALA A 133 5.04 -6.54 3.47
CA ALA A 133 6.08 -6.82 4.46
C ALA A 133 5.57 -7.70 5.59
N HIS A 134 4.36 -7.42 6.12
CA HIS A 134 3.75 -8.24 7.17
C HIS A 134 3.57 -9.69 6.70
N TYR A 135 3.05 -9.88 5.48
CA TYR A 135 2.93 -11.20 4.87
C TYR A 135 4.27 -11.93 4.73
N LEU A 136 5.30 -11.26 4.20
CA LEU A 136 6.61 -11.87 3.96
C LEU A 136 7.32 -12.27 5.26
N ILE A 137 7.19 -11.47 6.32
CA ILE A 137 7.76 -11.77 7.65
C ILE A 137 7.04 -12.99 8.25
N HIS A 138 5.71 -13.00 8.20
CA HIS A 138 4.92 -14.07 8.81
C HIS A 138 5.08 -15.41 8.08
N THR A 139 5.25 -15.39 6.76
CA THR A 139 5.35 -16.61 5.95
C THR A 139 6.78 -17.11 5.74
N ARG A 140 7.79 -16.42 6.30
CA ARG A 140 9.22 -16.74 6.15
C ARG A 140 9.64 -17.12 4.72
N ARG A 141 9.01 -16.55 3.69
CA ARG A 141 9.28 -16.91 2.29
C ARG A 141 10.69 -16.48 1.89
N ALA A 142 11.62 -17.43 2.02
CA ALA A 142 12.98 -17.43 1.50
C ALA A 142 13.22 -18.66 0.59
N GLU A 143 12.15 -19.35 0.16
CA GLU A 143 12.22 -20.59 -0.64
C GLU A 143 12.66 -20.36 -2.08
#